data_AF-A0AA97AUE4-F1
#
_entry.id   AF-A0AA97AUE4-F1
#
_cell.length_a   1.000
_cell.length_b   1.000
_cell.length_c   1.000
_cell.angle_alpha   90.00
_cell.angle_beta   90.00
_cell.angle_gamma   90.00
#
_symmetry.space_group_name_H-M   'P 1'
#
loop_
_entity.id
_entity.type
_entity.pdbx_description
1 polymer ?
#
loop_
_entity_poly.entity_id
_entity_poly.type
_entity_poly.pdbx_seq_one_letter_code
_entity_poly.pdbx_strand_id
1 'polypeptide(L)'
;MTVRKTESRLPTNFQASDLGESAVAIDGRSVLVSFVTAPLAVDRENRYIVLVTDAGLASAVQSFEWSFIENGGTPQTQTTAIGEVNYRPQTVGTLVVTVRLLGAGNTEQSSLSLNQTVIVLNAELETLIAEAQNQPGAGASNPEVLRELINDLSPYYQAVTLKTSESGEGFEKFVFSLVHDGALQRPSLARQQQLNQLAAALNGTGDFVTLAASGVGVCGIRLALLAMVLPQTPGGSTPILPWTELPDVPNQRVLADEQLRQALANLEENRRIDLFNLARFPKSNIMLCGRILETLRDRYFSGTNFNDVLTGLSGTRAHWITRHYREGPLVRS
;
A
#
# COMPACT_ATOMS: atom_id res chain seq x y z
N MET A 1 3.85 -21.59 9.89
CA MET A 1 2.49 -21.24 10.34
C MET A 1 1.70 -20.83 9.10
N THR A 2 0.54 -21.43 8.87
CA THR A 2 -0.28 -21.23 7.65
C THR A 2 -0.87 -19.82 7.57
N VAL A 3 -1.50 -19.35 8.65
CA VAL A 3 -1.83 -17.93 8.83
C VAL A 3 -0.58 -17.25 9.39
N ARG A 4 0.02 -16.30 8.64
CA ARG A 4 1.16 -15.55 9.16
C ARG A 4 0.68 -14.43 10.08
N LYS A 5 1.52 -13.96 10.99
CA LYS A 5 1.23 -12.83 11.90
C LYS A 5 0.80 -11.57 11.15
N THR A 6 1.39 -11.33 9.98
CA THR A 6 0.99 -10.21 9.09
C THR A 6 -0.43 -10.34 8.55
N GLU A 7 -1.04 -11.51 8.62
CA GLU A 7 -2.42 -11.76 8.22
C GLU A 7 -3.35 -12.07 9.40
N SER A 8 -2.86 -12.00 10.64
CA SER A 8 -3.66 -12.39 11.80
C SER A 8 -4.54 -11.26 12.38
N ARG A 9 -4.53 -10.08 11.75
CA ARG A 9 -5.26 -8.89 12.23
C ARG A 9 -5.48 -7.84 11.16
N LEU A 10 -6.54 -7.05 11.36
CA LEU A 10 -6.73 -5.76 10.70
C LEU A 10 -5.96 -4.67 11.46
N PRO A 11 -5.40 -3.66 10.76
CA PRO A 11 -4.76 -2.53 11.44
C PRO A 11 -5.73 -1.79 12.35
N THR A 12 -5.24 -1.41 13.53
CA THR A 12 -6.04 -0.67 14.52
C THR A 12 -6.60 0.61 13.90
N ASN A 13 -7.91 0.84 14.02
CA ASN A 13 -8.66 1.99 13.46
C ASN A 13 -8.90 1.97 11.95
N PHE A 14 -8.61 0.86 11.28
CA PHE A 14 -8.88 0.71 9.86
C PHE A 14 -9.83 -0.46 9.63
N GLN A 15 -10.71 -0.28 8.66
CA GLN A 15 -11.59 -1.31 8.15
C GLN A 15 -10.91 -2.04 6.99
N ALA A 16 -11.41 -3.22 6.67
CA ALA A 16 -10.96 -3.99 5.50
C ALA A 16 -11.04 -3.17 4.19
N SER A 17 -12.09 -2.37 4.07
CA SER A 17 -12.34 -1.48 2.93
C SER A 17 -11.33 -0.34 2.80
N ASP A 18 -10.61 0.01 3.87
CA ASP A 18 -9.52 1.00 3.80
C ASP A 18 -8.27 0.42 3.12
N LEU A 19 -8.09 -0.90 3.18
CA LEU A 19 -6.95 -1.60 2.60
C LEU A 19 -7.15 -1.87 1.10
N GLY A 20 -8.38 -2.14 0.68
CA GLY A 20 -8.69 -2.47 -0.71
C GLY A 20 -10.17 -2.76 -0.91
N GLU A 21 -10.51 -3.48 -1.98
CA GLU A 21 -11.84 -4.07 -2.10
C GLU A 21 -11.90 -5.33 -1.24
N SER A 22 -12.93 -5.45 -0.40
CA SER A 22 -12.92 -6.47 0.64
C SER A 22 -14.27 -7.14 0.85
N ALA A 23 -14.22 -8.44 1.18
CA ALA A 23 -15.33 -9.21 1.69
C ALA A 23 -15.02 -9.65 3.12
N VAL A 24 -15.98 -9.49 4.03
CA VAL A 24 -15.86 -9.91 5.43
C VAL A 24 -16.77 -11.12 5.64
N ALA A 25 -16.26 -12.16 6.31
CA ALA A 25 -17.07 -13.34 6.63
C ALA A 25 -18.25 -12.94 7.52
N ILE A 26 -19.37 -13.66 7.42
CA ILE A 26 -20.58 -13.36 8.20
C ILE A 26 -20.31 -13.38 9.71
N ASP A 27 -19.40 -14.26 10.16
CA ASP A 27 -18.98 -14.37 11.55
C ASP A 27 -17.90 -13.35 11.96
N GLY A 28 -17.40 -12.54 11.02
CA GLY A 28 -16.37 -11.53 11.23
C GLY A 28 -14.96 -12.07 11.51
N ARG A 29 -14.74 -13.39 11.40
CA ARG A 29 -13.48 -14.06 11.81
C ARG A 29 -12.41 -14.06 10.72
N SER A 30 -12.78 -13.74 9.49
CA SER A 30 -11.86 -13.64 8.36
C SER A 30 -12.33 -12.61 7.34
N VAL A 31 -11.36 -12.08 6.57
CA VAL A 31 -11.55 -11.01 5.60
C VAL A 31 -10.72 -11.31 4.37
N LEU A 32 -11.32 -11.24 3.18
CA LEU A 32 -10.63 -11.27 1.90
C LEU A 32 -10.44 -9.83 1.43
N VAL A 33 -9.22 -9.47 1.04
CA VAL A 33 -8.87 -8.13 0.52
C VAL A 33 -8.14 -8.27 -0.82
N SER A 34 -8.61 -7.53 -1.82
CA SER A 34 -7.98 -7.32 -3.12
C SER A 34 -7.12 -6.05 -3.11
N PHE A 35 -5.89 -6.11 -3.66
CA PHE A 35 -4.99 -4.95 -3.74
C PHE A 35 -5.53 -3.85 -4.65
N VAL A 36 -6.10 -4.24 -5.79
CA VAL A 36 -6.74 -3.35 -6.77
C VAL A 36 -8.25 -3.48 -6.62
N THR A 37 -8.96 -2.37 -6.47
CA THR A 37 -10.43 -2.33 -6.42
C THR A 37 -10.99 -2.41 -7.84
N ALA A 38 -12.14 -3.05 -8.01
CA ALA A 38 -12.86 -3.04 -9.27
C ALA A 38 -13.14 -1.59 -9.75
N PRO A 39 -13.11 -1.34 -11.07
CA PRO A 39 -12.84 -2.32 -12.13
C PRO A 39 -11.34 -2.68 -12.24
N LEU A 40 -11.04 -3.96 -12.50
CA LEU A 40 -9.70 -4.46 -12.81
C LEU A 40 -9.45 -4.36 -14.32
N ALA A 41 -8.23 -4.05 -14.76
CA ALA A 41 -7.90 -4.18 -16.18
C ALA A 41 -7.51 -5.63 -16.54
N VAL A 42 -7.96 -6.07 -17.71
CA VAL A 42 -7.57 -7.36 -18.29
C VAL A 42 -6.04 -7.46 -18.42
N ASP A 43 -5.50 -8.66 -18.23
CA ASP A 43 -4.08 -8.99 -18.26
C ASP A 43 -3.19 -8.28 -17.23
N ARG A 44 -3.76 -7.55 -16.27
CA ARG A 44 -3.03 -6.96 -15.14
C ARG A 44 -3.09 -7.85 -13.91
N GLU A 45 -1.94 -8.13 -13.32
CA GLU A 45 -1.87 -8.97 -12.12
C GLU A 45 -2.45 -8.22 -10.92
N ASN A 46 -3.32 -8.90 -10.17
CA ASN A 46 -3.85 -8.45 -8.90
C ASN A 46 -3.52 -9.46 -7.80
N ARG A 47 -3.34 -8.96 -6.57
CA ARG A 47 -3.00 -9.77 -5.40
C ARG A 47 -4.15 -9.77 -4.41
N TYR A 48 -4.45 -10.95 -3.90
CA TYR A 48 -5.51 -11.19 -2.92
C TYR A 48 -4.90 -11.71 -1.63
N ILE A 49 -5.37 -11.18 -0.50
CA ILE A 49 -4.92 -11.58 0.84
C ILE A 49 -6.14 -11.91 1.70
N VAL A 50 -6.04 -13.01 2.45
CA VAL A 50 -6.96 -13.32 3.55
C VAL A 50 -6.32 -12.89 4.86
N LEU A 51 -7.04 -12.06 5.62
CA LEU A 51 -6.75 -11.78 7.02
C LEU A 51 -7.65 -12.67 7.88
N VAL A 52 -7.06 -13.43 8.80
CA VAL A 52 -7.79 -14.28 9.76
C VAL A 52 -7.66 -13.65 11.14
N THR A 53 -8.69 -12.92 11.55
CA THR A 53 -8.69 -12.08 12.76
C THR A 53 -8.95 -12.87 14.03
N ASP A 54 -9.53 -14.07 13.92
CA ASP A 54 -9.78 -14.97 15.03
C ASP A 54 -8.65 -15.98 15.23
N ALA A 55 -8.09 -16.04 16.44
CA ALA A 55 -6.98 -16.94 16.77
C ALA A 55 -7.35 -18.42 16.67
N GLY A 56 -8.60 -18.78 17.03
CA GLY A 56 -9.09 -20.15 16.92
C GLY A 56 -9.14 -20.62 15.47
N LEU A 57 -9.73 -19.82 14.58
CA LEU A 57 -9.75 -20.07 13.15
C LEU A 57 -8.34 -20.12 12.59
N ALA A 58 -7.48 -19.16 12.94
CA ALA A 58 -6.10 -19.12 12.47
C ALA A 58 -5.30 -20.38 12.83
N SER A 59 -5.58 -20.98 14.00
CA SER A 59 -4.95 -22.24 14.43
C SER A 59 -5.48 -23.48 13.71
N ALA A 60 -6.72 -23.44 13.20
CA ALA A 60 -7.38 -24.55 12.54
C ALA A 60 -7.05 -24.65 11.04
N VAL A 61 -6.69 -23.53 10.40
CA VAL A 61 -6.42 -23.46 8.96
C VAL A 61 -5.05 -24.07 8.62
N GLN A 62 -5.05 -24.95 7.63
CA GLN A 62 -3.88 -25.66 7.12
C GLN A 62 -3.53 -25.27 5.67
N SER A 63 -4.52 -24.87 4.86
CA SER A 63 -4.31 -24.37 3.49
C SER A 63 -5.45 -23.45 3.04
N PHE A 64 -5.25 -22.79 1.89
CA PHE A 64 -6.24 -21.92 1.26
C PHE A 64 -6.47 -22.38 -0.17
N GLU A 65 -7.71 -22.72 -0.50
CA GLU A 65 -8.15 -23.05 -1.85
C GLU A 65 -8.83 -21.84 -2.47
N TRP A 66 -8.23 -21.33 -3.55
CA TRP A 66 -8.70 -20.20 -4.32
C TRP A 66 -9.41 -20.68 -5.58
N SER A 67 -10.49 -20.00 -5.95
CA SER A 67 -11.28 -20.25 -7.15
C SER A 67 -11.56 -18.94 -7.85
N PHE A 68 -11.19 -18.84 -9.11
CA PHE A 68 -11.42 -17.69 -9.98
C PHE A 68 -12.35 -18.09 -11.11
N ILE A 69 -13.50 -17.43 -11.19
CA ILE A 69 -14.52 -17.70 -12.21
C ILE A 69 -14.72 -16.44 -13.04
N GLU A 70 -14.27 -16.49 -14.29
CA GLU A 70 -14.51 -15.42 -15.27
C GLU A 70 -15.78 -15.72 -16.06
N ASN A 71 -16.71 -14.76 -16.11
CA ASN A 71 -17.93 -14.81 -16.91
C ASN A 71 -18.78 -16.08 -16.73
N GLY A 72 -18.83 -16.64 -15.50
CA GLY A 72 -19.54 -17.88 -15.21
C GLY A 72 -18.91 -19.13 -15.85
N GLY A 73 -17.68 -19.03 -16.35
CA GLY A 73 -16.93 -20.12 -16.97
C GLY A 73 -16.43 -21.17 -15.99
N THR A 74 -15.51 -22.02 -16.45
CA THR A 74 -14.91 -23.06 -15.59
C THR A 74 -14.00 -22.41 -14.55
N PRO A 75 -14.13 -22.77 -13.25
CA PRO A 75 -13.26 -22.23 -12.21
C PRO A 75 -11.79 -22.58 -12.43
N GLN A 76 -10.92 -21.58 -12.39
CA GLN A 76 -9.48 -21.79 -12.23
C GLN A 76 -9.19 -21.88 -10.73
N THR A 77 -8.69 -23.04 -10.30
CA THR A 77 -8.42 -23.30 -8.88
C THR A 77 -6.93 -23.30 -8.58
N GLN A 78 -6.56 -22.77 -7.41
CA GLN A 78 -5.19 -22.74 -6.91
C GLN A 78 -5.19 -23.03 -5.42
N THR A 79 -4.30 -23.90 -4.94
CA THR A 79 -4.12 -24.11 -3.50
C THR A 79 -2.81 -23.49 -3.04
N THR A 80 -2.86 -22.76 -1.93
CA THR A 80 -1.71 -22.05 -1.36
C THR A 80 -1.54 -22.41 0.12
N ALA A 81 -0.29 -22.43 0.58
CA ALA A 81 0.06 -22.71 1.98
C ALA A 81 -0.10 -21.50 2.90
N ILE A 82 -0.28 -20.31 2.32
CA ILE A 82 -0.49 -19.03 3.01
C ILE A 82 -1.71 -18.34 2.42
N GLY A 83 -2.32 -17.43 3.17
CA GLY A 83 -3.55 -16.74 2.77
C GLY A 83 -3.33 -15.66 1.72
N GLU A 84 -2.61 -15.96 0.65
CA GLU A 84 -2.25 -15.00 -0.39
C GLU A 84 -2.10 -15.66 -1.76
N VAL A 85 -2.59 -15.00 -2.80
CA VAL A 85 -2.48 -15.47 -4.19
C VAL A 85 -2.42 -14.28 -5.16
N ASN A 86 -1.72 -14.47 -6.27
CA ASN A 86 -1.77 -13.57 -7.42
C ASN A 86 -2.67 -14.16 -8.50
N TYR A 87 -3.45 -13.31 -9.16
CA TYR A 87 -4.28 -13.70 -10.29
C TYR A 87 -4.26 -12.63 -11.37
N ARG A 88 -4.28 -13.05 -12.62
CA ARG A 88 -4.33 -12.17 -13.78
C ARG A 88 -5.59 -12.52 -14.57
N PRO A 89 -6.61 -11.63 -14.59
CA PRO A 89 -7.80 -11.90 -15.36
C PRO A 89 -7.48 -11.92 -16.86
N GLN A 90 -8.05 -12.87 -17.59
CA GLN A 90 -7.81 -13.09 -19.03
C GLN A 90 -8.97 -12.60 -19.90
N THR A 91 -10.15 -12.42 -19.31
CA THR A 91 -11.36 -12.04 -20.04
C THR A 91 -12.04 -10.83 -19.39
N VAL A 92 -12.49 -9.89 -20.22
CA VAL A 92 -13.34 -8.76 -19.82
C VAL A 92 -14.71 -9.28 -19.36
N GLY A 93 -15.30 -8.66 -18.33
CA GLY A 93 -16.62 -8.99 -17.81
C GLY A 93 -16.61 -9.19 -16.30
N THR A 94 -17.21 -10.26 -15.80
CA THR A 94 -17.34 -10.52 -14.36
C THR A 94 -16.23 -11.46 -13.89
N LEU A 95 -15.60 -11.15 -12.76
CA LEU A 95 -14.69 -12.04 -12.05
C LEU A 95 -15.27 -12.33 -10.66
N VAL A 96 -15.50 -13.61 -10.35
CA VAL A 96 -15.84 -14.06 -9.01
C VAL A 96 -14.62 -14.73 -8.40
N VAL A 97 -14.09 -14.15 -7.33
CA VAL A 97 -12.97 -14.67 -6.56
C VAL A 97 -13.50 -15.29 -5.28
N THR A 98 -13.28 -16.57 -5.09
CA THR A 98 -13.67 -17.28 -3.86
C THR A 98 -12.45 -17.90 -3.21
N VAL A 99 -12.37 -17.82 -1.88
CA VAL A 99 -11.34 -18.51 -1.10
C VAL A 99 -11.98 -19.31 0.01
N ARG A 100 -11.58 -20.58 0.09
CA ARG A 100 -11.97 -21.51 1.14
C ARG A 100 -10.78 -21.74 2.04
N LEU A 101 -10.98 -21.53 3.34
CA LEU A 101 -10.00 -21.76 4.37
C LEU A 101 -10.16 -23.22 4.82
N LEU A 102 -9.17 -24.06 4.54
CA LEU A 102 -9.27 -25.50 4.76
C LEU A 102 -8.49 -25.91 6.01
N GLY A 103 -9.11 -26.72 6.85
CA GLY A 103 -8.49 -27.35 8.02
C GLY A 103 -8.09 -28.80 7.75
N ALA A 104 -7.92 -29.57 8.82
CA ALA A 104 -7.54 -30.98 8.73
C ALA A 104 -8.52 -31.79 7.86
N GLY A 105 -7.99 -32.64 6.98
CA GLY A 105 -8.79 -33.46 6.06
C GLY A 105 -9.55 -32.66 5.00
N ASN A 106 -9.08 -31.45 4.64
CA ASN A 106 -9.73 -30.53 3.71
C ASN A 106 -11.14 -30.09 4.15
N THR A 107 -11.38 -30.07 5.46
CA THR A 107 -12.65 -29.57 6.02
C THR A 107 -12.70 -28.05 5.90
N GLU A 108 -13.75 -27.51 5.31
CA GLU A 108 -13.94 -26.07 5.19
C GLU A 108 -14.19 -25.44 6.57
N GLN A 109 -13.36 -24.46 6.92
CA GLN A 109 -13.45 -23.70 8.17
C GLN A 109 -14.13 -22.34 7.96
N SER A 110 -13.98 -21.75 6.77
CA SER A 110 -14.58 -20.49 6.35
C SER A 110 -14.52 -20.38 4.82
N SER A 111 -15.41 -19.57 4.24
CA SER A 111 -15.42 -19.23 2.82
C SER A 111 -15.77 -17.76 2.62
N LEU A 112 -15.03 -17.11 1.72
CA LEU A 112 -15.17 -15.68 1.38
C LEU A 112 -15.27 -15.55 -0.14
N SER A 113 -16.09 -14.61 -0.62
CA SER A 113 -16.25 -14.36 -2.04
C SER A 113 -16.28 -12.87 -2.35
N LEU A 114 -15.60 -12.47 -3.43
CA LEU A 114 -15.56 -11.13 -3.99
C LEU A 114 -16.03 -11.17 -5.44
N ASN A 115 -16.93 -10.26 -5.80
CA ASN A 115 -17.39 -10.06 -7.17
C ASN A 115 -16.77 -8.78 -7.71
N GLN A 116 -16.01 -8.89 -8.77
CA GLN A 116 -15.30 -7.78 -9.40
C GLN A 116 -15.66 -7.69 -10.88
N THR A 117 -15.44 -6.51 -11.46
CA THR A 117 -15.59 -6.28 -12.90
C THR A 117 -14.21 -6.14 -13.53
N VAL A 118 -13.99 -6.81 -14.65
CA VAL A 118 -12.79 -6.71 -15.48
C VAL A 118 -13.13 -5.89 -16.73
N ILE A 119 -12.32 -4.88 -17.03
CA ILE A 119 -12.47 -3.98 -18.18
C ILE A 119 -11.24 -4.07 -19.09
N VAL A 120 -11.37 -3.51 -20.30
CA VAL A 120 -10.23 -3.31 -21.20
C VAL A 120 -9.23 -2.32 -20.59
N LEU A 121 -7.97 -2.41 -21.02
CA LEU A 121 -6.97 -1.37 -20.74
C LEU A 121 -7.44 0.00 -21.27
N ASN A 122 -7.02 1.08 -20.62
CA ASN A 122 -7.33 2.43 -21.05
C ASN A 122 -6.85 2.69 -22.50
N ALA A 123 -7.79 2.91 -23.41
CA ALA A 123 -7.52 2.98 -24.85
C ALA A 123 -6.64 4.17 -25.24
N GLU A 124 -6.82 5.32 -24.59
CA GLU A 124 -6.01 6.52 -24.84
C GLU A 124 -4.55 6.29 -24.44
N LEU A 125 -4.31 5.64 -23.30
CA LEU A 125 -2.98 5.27 -22.85
C LEU A 125 -2.32 4.28 -23.81
N GLU A 126 -3.02 3.23 -24.21
CA GLU A 126 -2.46 2.23 -25.13
C GLU A 126 -2.14 2.84 -26.49
N THR A 127 -2.95 3.79 -26.97
CA THR A 127 -2.67 4.58 -28.18
C THR A 127 -1.39 5.40 -27.99
N LEU A 128 -1.27 6.14 -26.88
CA LEU A 128 -0.09 6.94 -26.56
C LEU A 128 1.19 6.09 -26.48
N ILE A 129 1.12 4.91 -25.86
CA ILE A 129 2.25 3.97 -25.78
C ILE A 129 2.64 3.49 -27.18
N ALA A 130 1.66 3.10 -28.01
CA ALA A 130 1.91 2.61 -29.37
C ALA A 130 2.50 3.70 -30.28
N GLU A 131 2.00 4.93 -30.19
CA GLU A 131 2.53 6.07 -30.95
C GLU A 131 3.96 6.42 -30.53
N ALA A 132 4.24 6.42 -29.22
CA ALA A 132 5.57 6.73 -28.69
C ALA A 132 6.64 5.70 -29.10
N GLN A 133 6.28 4.45 -29.36
CA GLN A 133 7.21 3.44 -29.89
C GLN A 133 7.67 3.74 -31.32
N ASN A 134 6.88 4.50 -32.07
CA ASN A 134 7.10 4.76 -33.50
C ASN A 134 7.71 6.15 -33.77
N GLN A 135 7.96 6.97 -32.75
CA GLN A 135 8.55 8.30 -32.90
C GLN A 135 10.01 8.36 -32.43
N PRO A 136 10.91 9.05 -33.17
CA PRO A 136 12.27 9.30 -32.71
C PRO A 136 12.25 10.31 -31.53
N GLY A 137 12.78 9.93 -30.38
CA GLY A 137 12.86 10.80 -29.19
C GLY A 137 12.65 10.05 -27.87
N ALA A 138 12.52 10.78 -26.77
CA ALA A 138 12.10 10.20 -25.50
C ALA A 138 10.62 9.78 -25.61
N GLY A 139 10.36 8.47 -25.56
CA GLY A 139 9.00 7.92 -25.62
C GLY A 139 8.21 8.07 -24.31
N ALA A 140 7.13 7.30 -24.18
CA ALA A 140 6.25 7.27 -23.00
C ALA A 140 6.96 6.65 -21.77
N SER A 141 7.89 7.38 -21.16
CA SER A 141 8.61 7.05 -19.91
C SER A 141 8.80 5.53 -19.68
N ASN A 142 7.97 4.93 -18.83
CA ASN A 142 7.87 3.50 -18.58
C ASN A 142 6.40 3.04 -18.77
N PRO A 143 6.07 2.33 -19.87
CA PRO A 143 4.70 1.90 -20.18
C PRO A 143 4.03 1.10 -19.06
N GLU A 144 4.76 0.23 -18.36
CA GLU A 144 4.18 -0.59 -17.28
C GLU A 144 3.82 0.24 -16.06
N VAL A 145 4.62 1.26 -15.74
CA VAL A 145 4.29 2.20 -14.66
C VAL A 145 3.10 3.06 -15.03
N LEU A 146 3.01 3.53 -16.27
CA LEU A 146 1.84 4.28 -16.73
C LEU A 146 0.56 3.43 -16.67
N ARG A 147 0.65 2.15 -17.11
CA ARG A 147 -0.47 1.21 -17.01
C ARG A 147 -0.87 0.95 -15.57
N GLU A 148 0.10 0.80 -14.65
CA GLU A 148 -0.18 0.65 -13.22
C GLU A 148 -0.91 1.88 -12.68
N LEU A 149 -0.40 3.08 -12.94
CA LEU A 149 -0.98 4.32 -12.44
C LEU A 149 -2.41 4.51 -12.95
N ILE A 150 -2.64 4.36 -14.25
CA ILE A 150 -3.92 4.70 -14.87
C ILE A 150 -4.96 3.59 -14.66
N ASN A 151 -4.58 2.32 -14.88
CA ASN A 151 -5.54 1.23 -14.83
C ASN A 151 -5.76 0.69 -13.40
N ASP A 152 -4.73 0.70 -12.54
CA ASP A 152 -4.82 0.05 -11.24
C ASP A 152 -4.99 1.06 -10.08
N LEU A 153 -4.34 2.23 -10.16
CA LEU A 153 -4.21 3.14 -9.02
C LEU A 153 -5.00 4.45 -9.15
N SER A 154 -5.59 4.72 -10.31
CA SER A 154 -6.33 5.96 -10.55
C SER A 154 -7.49 6.23 -9.58
N PRO A 155 -8.28 5.22 -9.16
CA PRO A 155 -9.31 5.46 -8.15
C PRO A 155 -8.74 5.92 -6.81
N TYR A 156 -7.49 5.57 -6.50
CA TYR A 156 -6.90 5.84 -5.20
C TYR A 156 -6.33 7.25 -5.09
N TYR A 157 -5.49 7.67 -6.04
CA TYR A 157 -4.90 9.01 -6.00
C TYR A 157 -5.89 10.12 -6.39
N GLN A 158 -7.02 9.78 -7.02
CA GLN A 158 -8.11 10.74 -7.26
C GLN A 158 -9.05 10.88 -6.07
N ALA A 159 -9.15 9.86 -5.21
CA ALA A 159 -10.03 9.86 -4.04
C ALA A 159 -9.34 10.35 -2.75
N VAL A 160 -8.05 10.71 -2.80
CA VAL A 160 -7.37 11.30 -1.65
C VAL A 160 -8.00 12.65 -1.30
N THR A 161 -8.16 12.90 -0.01
CA THR A 161 -8.74 14.14 0.49
C THR A 161 -7.93 14.64 1.68
N LEU A 162 -7.86 15.96 1.81
CA LEU A 162 -7.31 16.63 2.99
C LEU A 162 -8.30 16.58 4.15
N LYS A 163 -7.80 16.69 5.38
CA LYS A 163 -8.68 16.85 6.55
C LYS A 163 -9.46 18.15 6.47
N THR A 164 -8.79 19.20 6.00
CA THR A 164 -9.41 20.50 5.72
C THR A 164 -9.36 20.73 4.23
N SER A 165 -10.52 20.74 3.59
CA SER A 165 -10.64 20.98 2.15
C SER A 165 -10.04 22.34 1.77
N GLU A 166 -9.27 22.38 0.68
CA GLU A 166 -8.79 23.60 0.05
C GLU A 166 -9.19 23.61 -1.43
N SER A 167 -9.04 24.76 -2.09
CA SER A 167 -9.35 24.88 -3.52
C SER A 167 -8.17 24.48 -4.42
N GLY A 168 -8.48 23.97 -5.60
CA GLY A 168 -7.49 23.57 -6.62
C GLY A 168 -7.09 22.10 -6.51
N GLU A 169 -6.09 21.72 -7.30
CA GLU A 169 -5.67 20.31 -7.50
C GLU A 169 -4.24 20.05 -7.01
N GLY A 170 -3.64 21.00 -6.27
CA GLY A 170 -2.24 20.93 -5.89
C GLY A 170 -1.93 19.73 -5.00
N PHE A 171 -2.87 19.35 -4.12
CA PHE A 171 -2.70 18.20 -3.24
C PHE A 171 -2.70 16.89 -4.03
N GLU A 172 -3.69 16.69 -4.89
CA GLU A 172 -3.84 15.50 -5.73
C GLU A 172 -2.65 15.37 -6.69
N LYS A 173 -2.18 16.49 -7.27
CA LYS A 173 -0.96 16.52 -8.11
C LYS A 173 0.29 16.13 -7.34
N PHE A 174 0.42 16.54 -6.07
CA PHE A 174 1.57 16.17 -5.25
C PHE A 174 1.49 14.70 -4.79
N VAL A 175 0.31 14.20 -4.44
CA VAL A 175 0.12 12.77 -4.19
C VAL A 175 0.47 11.97 -5.44
N PHE A 176 -0.11 12.32 -6.60
CA PHE A 176 0.17 11.67 -7.87
C PHE A 176 1.66 11.63 -8.20
N SER A 177 2.40 12.74 -7.98
CA SER A 177 3.83 12.76 -8.25
C SER A 177 4.63 11.81 -7.35
N LEU A 178 4.22 11.63 -6.08
CA LEU A 178 4.83 10.65 -5.17
C LEU A 178 4.49 9.21 -5.54
N VAL A 179 3.25 8.95 -5.99
CA VAL A 179 2.86 7.61 -6.50
C VAL A 179 3.66 7.28 -7.76
N HIS A 180 3.72 8.20 -8.72
CA HIS A 180 4.44 8.03 -9.98
C HIS A 180 5.93 7.81 -9.76
N ASP A 181 6.58 8.67 -8.96
CA ASP A 181 7.99 8.53 -8.64
C ASP A 181 8.30 7.23 -7.88
N GLY A 182 7.46 6.85 -6.91
CA GLY A 182 7.64 5.60 -6.18
C GLY A 182 7.47 4.35 -7.06
N ALA A 183 6.50 4.36 -7.98
CA ALA A 183 6.32 3.29 -8.95
C ALA A 183 7.48 3.19 -9.96
N LEU A 184 8.07 4.33 -10.36
CA LEU A 184 9.27 4.38 -11.21
C LEU A 184 10.52 3.86 -10.48
N GLN A 185 10.75 4.31 -9.24
CA GLN A 185 11.93 3.92 -8.46
C GLN A 185 11.90 2.46 -8.05
N ARG A 186 10.71 1.92 -7.75
CA ARG A 186 10.52 0.51 -7.44
C ARG A 186 9.35 -0.05 -8.26
N PRO A 187 9.65 -0.69 -9.41
CA PRO A 187 8.66 -1.39 -10.21
C PRO A 187 7.97 -2.51 -9.42
N SER A 188 6.79 -2.93 -9.90
CA SER A 188 5.90 -3.88 -9.21
C SER A 188 6.62 -5.12 -8.67
N LEU A 189 7.41 -5.82 -9.48
CA LEU A 189 8.11 -7.04 -9.06
C LEU A 189 9.10 -6.78 -7.90
N ALA A 190 9.87 -5.70 -7.97
CA ALA A 190 10.81 -5.32 -6.91
C ALA A 190 10.06 -4.91 -5.62
N ARG A 191 8.90 -4.25 -5.73
CA ARG A 191 8.04 -3.97 -4.57
C ARG A 191 7.49 -5.26 -3.97
N GLN A 192 7.01 -6.20 -4.78
CA GLN A 192 6.49 -7.48 -4.29
C GLN A 192 7.56 -8.26 -3.51
N GLN A 193 8.80 -8.31 -4.03
CA GLN A 193 9.93 -8.94 -3.34
C GLN A 193 10.22 -8.27 -1.99
N GLN A 194 10.25 -6.94 -1.95
CA GLN A 194 10.45 -6.19 -0.70
C GLN A 194 9.32 -6.45 0.31
N LEU A 195 8.06 -6.46 -0.13
CA LEU A 195 6.92 -6.78 0.72
C LEU A 195 7.03 -8.19 1.29
N ASN A 196 7.49 -9.16 0.50
CA ASN A 196 7.73 -10.53 0.95
C ASN A 196 8.84 -10.61 1.99
N GLN A 197 9.94 -9.88 1.80
CA GLN A 197 11.04 -9.80 2.77
C GLN A 197 10.60 -9.15 4.09
N LEU A 198 9.83 -8.06 4.03
CA LEU A 198 9.28 -7.40 5.21
C LEU A 198 8.29 -8.30 5.94
N ALA A 199 7.40 -8.97 5.21
CA ALA A 199 6.48 -9.94 5.79
C ALA A 199 7.26 -11.08 6.46
N ALA A 200 8.28 -11.63 5.81
CA ALA A 200 9.13 -12.66 6.41
C ALA A 200 9.77 -12.17 7.72
N ALA A 201 10.33 -10.96 7.74
CA ALA A 201 10.98 -10.39 8.92
C ALA A 201 10.00 -10.23 10.09
N LEU A 202 8.79 -9.73 9.83
CA LEU A 202 7.73 -9.60 10.84
C LEU A 202 7.17 -10.94 11.30
N ASN A 203 7.28 -11.98 10.48
CA ASN A 203 6.89 -13.35 10.82
C ASN A 203 7.99 -14.16 11.51
N GLY A 204 9.12 -13.52 11.86
CA GLY A 204 10.20 -14.12 12.65
C GLY A 204 11.42 -14.56 11.84
N THR A 205 11.49 -14.25 10.55
CA THR A 205 12.60 -14.61 9.66
C THR A 205 13.15 -13.40 8.91
N GLY A 206 14.30 -12.86 9.30
CA GLY A 206 14.96 -11.76 8.58
C GLY A 206 15.19 -10.51 9.43
N ASP A 207 15.81 -9.50 8.82
CA ASP A 207 16.22 -8.25 9.47
C ASP A 207 15.21 -7.13 9.21
N PHE A 208 14.26 -6.96 10.13
CA PHE A 208 13.27 -5.88 10.05
C PHE A 208 13.90 -4.49 10.12
N VAL A 209 14.96 -4.30 10.93
CA VAL A 209 15.60 -2.98 11.15
C VAL A 209 16.18 -2.44 9.85
N THR A 210 16.88 -3.30 9.10
CA THR A 210 17.45 -2.93 7.80
C THR A 210 16.38 -2.78 6.73
N LEU A 211 15.42 -3.71 6.65
CA LEU A 211 14.38 -3.67 5.61
C LEU A 211 13.44 -2.47 5.76
N ALA A 212 13.06 -2.12 6.99
CA ALA A 212 12.18 -0.99 7.29
C ALA A 212 12.82 0.39 7.08
N ALA A 213 14.15 0.44 6.85
CA ALA A 213 14.85 1.67 6.48
C ALA A 213 14.38 2.20 5.12
N SER A 214 14.00 1.28 4.22
CA SER A 214 13.51 1.59 2.88
C SER A 214 12.03 1.93 2.89
N GLY A 215 11.61 2.83 1.99
CA GLY A 215 10.20 3.17 1.81
C GLY A 215 9.37 1.94 1.39
N VAL A 216 8.14 1.80 1.87
CA VAL A 216 7.26 0.63 1.67
C VAL A 216 6.05 0.99 0.79
N GLY A 217 5.64 0.05 -0.06
CA GLY A 217 4.49 0.22 -0.96
C GLY A 217 4.76 1.15 -2.14
N VAL A 218 3.72 1.52 -2.87
CA VAL A 218 3.82 2.27 -4.13
C VAL A 218 4.34 3.70 -3.93
N CYS A 219 3.96 4.36 -2.84
CA CYS A 219 4.46 5.69 -2.48
C CYS A 219 5.80 5.65 -1.72
N GLY A 220 6.38 4.48 -1.46
CA GLY A 220 7.64 4.38 -0.71
C GLY A 220 7.59 4.98 0.69
N ILE A 221 6.51 4.74 1.45
CA ILE A 221 6.34 5.29 2.81
C ILE A 221 7.40 4.72 3.76
N ARG A 222 8.15 5.59 4.44
CA ARG A 222 9.00 5.17 5.57
C ARG A 222 8.13 4.81 6.76
N LEU A 223 8.25 3.59 7.28
CA LEU A 223 7.40 3.12 8.40
C LEU A 223 7.58 3.97 9.67
N ALA A 224 8.79 4.48 9.92
CA ALA A 224 9.05 5.40 11.03
C ALA A 224 8.29 6.72 10.87
N LEU A 225 8.27 7.31 9.67
CA LEU A 225 7.51 8.53 9.39
C LEU A 225 6.01 8.29 9.53
N LEU A 226 5.52 7.14 9.05
CA LEU A 226 4.12 6.75 9.24
C LEU A 226 3.75 6.64 10.73
N ALA A 227 4.63 6.05 11.54
CA ALA A 227 4.43 5.94 12.99
C ALA A 227 4.46 7.31 13.69
N MET A 228 5.13 8.33 13.13
CA MET A 228 5.09 9.70 13.65
C MET A 228 3.81 10.46 13.27
N VAL A 229 3.06 9.98 12.27
CA VAL A 229 1.82 10.60 11.78
C VAL A 229 0.58 9.94 12.37
N LEU A 230 0.62 8.61 12.55
CA LEU A 230 -0.53 7.86 13.06
C LEU A 230 -0.65 7.95 14.59
N PRO A 231 -1.86 8.16 15.12
CA PRO A 231 -2.08 8.19 16.55
C PRO A 231 -1.98 6.79 17.19
N GLN A 232 -1.57 6.75 18.46
CA GLN A 232 -1.52 5.52 19.24
C GLN A 232 -2.92 4.91 19.43
N THR A 233 -3.92 5.74 19.71
CA THR A 233 -5.28 5.29 19.98
C THR A 233 -6.27 5.86 18.97
N PRO A 234 -7.40 5.19 18.72
CA PRO A 234 -8.52 5.77 17.97
C PRO A 234 -8.86 7.18 18.49
N GLY A 235 -8.92 8.16 17.59
CA GLY A 235 -9.23 9.56 17.92
C GLY A 235 -8.17 10.28 18.76
N GLY A 236 -7.04 9.64 19.09
CA GLY A 236 -5.96 10.26 19.85
C GLY A 236 -5.13 11.25 19.02
N SER A 237 -4.37 12.10 19.70
CA SER A 237 -3.42 13.04 19.09
C SER A 237 -1.95 12.64 19.31
N THR A 238 -1.68 11.72 20.24
CA THR A 238 -0.33 11.23 20.53
C THR A 238 0.11 10.22 19.45
N PRO A 239 1.20 10.47 18.72
CA PRO A 239 1.66 9.58 17.66
C PRO A 239 2.32 8.29 18.19
N ILE A 240 2.35 7.22 17.38
CA ILE A 240 2.97 5.94 17.72
C ILE A 240 4.45 6.12 18.07
N LEU A 241 5.17 6.89 17.26
CA LEU A 241 6.50 7.39 17.59
C LEU A 241 6.47 8.90 17.77
N PRO A 242 7.21 9.47 18.72
CA PRO A 242 7.36 10.91 18.81
C PRO A 242 8.00 11.45 17.53
N TRP A 243 7.58 12.65 17.12
CA TRP A 243 8.20 13.30 15.98
C TRP A 243 9.68 13.55 16.25
N THR A 244 10.54 13.05 15.36
CA THR A 244 11.98 13.15 15.49
C THR A 244 12.55 13.72 14.21
N GLU A 245 13.17 14.89 14.30
CA GLU A 245 13.90 15.49 13.18
C GLU A 245 15.32 14.96 13.15
N LEU A 246 15.78 14.60 11.96
CA LEU A 246 17.13 14.12 11.72
C LEU A 246 18.05 15.33 11.47
N PRO A 247 19.23 15.37 12.07
CA PRO A 247 20.21 16.43 11.83
C PRO A 247 20.60 16.53 10.35
N ASP A 248 20.90 17.74 9.88
CA ASP A 248 21.40 17.92 8.50
C ASP A 248 22.88 17.47 8.37
N VAL A 249 23.62 17.41 9.50
CA VAL A 249 25.02 16.93 9.55
C VAL A 249 25.11 15.42 9.29
N PRO A 250 25.86 14.95 8.26
CA PRO A 250 25.81 13.56 7.81
C PRO A 250 26.05 12.49 8.89
N ASN A 251 27.13 12.60 9.68
CA ASN A 251 27.45 11.60 10.71
C ASN A 251 26.42 11.55 11.84
N GLN A 252 25.86 12.71 12.21
CA GLN A 252 24.80 12.79 13.23
C GLN A 252 23.48 12.25 12.67
N ARG A 253 23.21 12.48 11.38
CA ARG A 253 22.04 11.96 10.68
C ARG A 253 22.04 10.44 10.67
N VAL A 254 23.16 9.80 10.32
CA VAL A 254 23.28 8.33 10.29
C VAL A 254 22.97 7.74 11.66
N LEU A 255 23.55 8.30 12.72
CA LEU A 255 23.30 7.84 14.09
C LEU A 255 21.83 8.04 14.50
N ALA A 256 21.25 9.22 14.23
CA ALA A 256 19.86 9.51 14.55
C ALA A 256 18.88 8.62 13.77
N ASP A 257 19.18 8.34 12.51
CA ASP A 257 18.39 7.41 11.68
C ASP A 257 18.45 5.98 12.23
N GLU A 258 19.62 5.51 12.65
CA GLU A 258 19.77 4.20 13.29
C GLU A 258 18.99 4.10 14.60
N GLN A 259 19.05 5.13 15.45
CA GLN A 259 18.25 5.21 16.68
C GLN A 259 16.75 5.19 16.38
N LEU A 260 16.32 5.88 15.32
CA LEU A 260 14.92 5.87 14.88
C LEU A 260 14.48 4.48 14.38
N ARG A 261 15.34 3.78 13.62
CA ARG A 261 15.08 2.41 13.17
C ARG A 261 15.01 1.42 14.34
N GLN A 262 15.86 1.59 15.35
CA GLN A 262 15.79 0.84 16.61
C GLN A 262 14.48 1.13 17.37
N ALA A 263 14.07 2.40 17.47
CA ALA A 263 12.80 2.78 18.10
C ALA A 263 11.59 2.14 17.38
N LEU A 264 11.59 2.14 16.04
CA LEU A 264 10.58 1.45 15.24
C LEU A 264 10.57 -0.07 15.50
N ALA A 265 11.74 -0.70 15.58
CA ALA A 265 11.85 -2.14 15.83
C ALA A 265 11.43 -2.54 17.26
N ASN A 266 11.59 -1.63 18.22
CA ASN A 266 11.18 -1.79 19.62
C ASN A 266 9.68 -1.56 19.86
N LEU A 267 8.92 -1.11 18.84
CA LEU A 267 7.47 -1.06 18.95
C LEU A 267 6.88 -2.46 19.21
N GLU A 268 5.75 -2.49 19.91
CA GLU A 268 4.96 -3.71 20.08
C GLU A 268 4.73 -4.42 18.74
N GLU A 269 4.80 -5.75 18.72
CA GLU A 269 4.71 -6.56 17.50
C GLU A 269 3.47 -6.20 16.65
N ASN A 270 2.33 -6.05 17.32
CA ASN A 270 1.07 -5.65 16.71
C ASN A 270 1.15 -4.29 15.99
N ARG A 271 1.91 -3.33 16.53
CA ARG A 271 2.09 -2.01 15.90
C ARG A 271 2.96 -2.10 14.66
N ARG A 272 4.01 -2.92 14.69
CA ARG A 272 4.87 -3.14 13.53
C ARG A 272 4.10 -3.82 12.39
N ILE A 273 3.27 -4.81 12.74
CA ILE A 273 2.36 -5.48 11.78
C ILE A 273 1.34 -4.50 11.20
N ASP A 274 0.70 -3.67 12.03
CA ASP A 274 -0.27 -2.68 11.58
C ASP A 274 0.36 -1.69 10.59
N LEU A 275 1.54 -1.15 10.91
CA LEU A 275 2.26 -0.23 10.03
C LEU A 275 2.61 -0.87 8.68
N PHE A 276 3.07 -2.12 8.69
CA PHE A 276 3.36 -2.87 7.46
C PHE A 276 2.09 -3.12 6.64
N ASN A 277 1.01 -3.58 7.27
CA ASN A 277 -0.25 -3.83 6.58
C ASN A 277 -0.81 -2.55 5.97
N LEU A 278 -0.77 -1.43 6.69
CA LEU A 278 -1.18 -0.14 6.15
C LEU A 278 -0.33 0.32 4.96
N ALA A 279 0.97 0.04 4.98
CA ALA A 279 1.88 0.45 3.92
C ALA A 279 1.89 -0.51 2.71
N ARG A 280 1.50 -1.78 2.85
CA ARG A 280 1.62 -2.76 1.75
C ARG A 280 0.49 -2.69 0.71
N PHE A 281 -0.72 -2.32 1.13
CA PHE A 281 -1.86 -2.24 0.21
C PHE A 281 -1.86 -0.88 -0.51
N PRO A 282 -2.03 -0.83 -1.85
CA PRO A 282 -1.94 0.43 -2.59
C PRO A 282 -2.93 1.50 -2.13
N LYS A 283 -4.19 1.13 -1.85
CA LYS A 283 -5.23 2.06 -1.42
C LYS A 283 -4.86 2.79 -0.12
N SER A 284 -4.53 2.04 0.93
CA SER A 284 -4.12 2.63 2.20
C SER A 284 -2.77 3.33 2.11
N ASN A 285 -1.84 2.80 1.32
CA ASN A 285 -0.52 3.43 1.10
C ASN A 285 -0.66 4.83 0.48
N ILE A 286 -1.48 4.99 -0.56
CA ILE A 286 -1.71 6.28 -1.23
C ILE A 286 -2.46 7.25 -0.31
N MET A 287 -3.50 6.78 0.39
CA MET A 287 -4.22 7.59 1.37
C MET A 287 -3.30 8.10 2.49
N LEU A 288 -2.43 7.24 3.01
CA LEU A 288 -1.48 7.60 4.06
C LEU A 288 -0.34 8.49 3.55
N CYS A 289 0.06 8.35 2.29
CA CYS A 289 0.96 9.31 1.64
C CYS A 289 0.37 10.72 1.70
N GLY A 290 -0.90 10.88 1.34
CA GLY A 290 -1.62 12.15 1.50
C GLY A 290 -1.59 12.70 2.93
N ARG A 291 -1.87 11.85 3.94
CA ARG A 291 -1.82 12.27 5.36
C ARG A 291 -0.43 12.69 5.81
N ILE A 292 0.62 12.02 5.33
CA ILE A 292 2.01 12.38 5.62
C ILE A 292 2.33 13.74 4.99
N LEU A 293 1.96 13.95 3.72
CA LEU A 293 2.18 15.23 3.03
C LEU A 293 1.48 16.39 3.75
N GLU A 294 0.21 16.19 4.16
CA GLU A 294 -0.53 17.18 4.93
C GLU A 294 0.17 17.49 6.27
N THR A 295 0.62 16.46 6.99
CA THR A 295 1.35 16.64 8.25
C THR A 295 2.67 17.38 8.07
N LEU A 296 3.41 17.09 6.99
CA LEU A 296 4.66 17.78 6.67
C LEU A 296 4.42 19.25 6.29
N ARG A 297 3.40 19.52 5.48
CA ARG A 297 2.98 20.88 5.13
C ARG A 297 2.63 21.66 6.39
N ASP A 298 1.76 21.12 7.24
CA ASP A 298 1.27 21.82 8.44
C ASP A 298 2.40 22.13 9.42
N ARG A 299 3.41 21.25 9.49
CA ARG A 299 4.57 21.42 10.36
C ARG A 299 5.60 22.41 9.84
N TYR A 300 5.97 22.33 8.57
CA TYR A 300 7.09 23.10 8.01
C TYR A 300 6.67 24.37 7.25
N PHE A 301 5.41 24.42 6.83
CA PHE A 301 4.85 25.47 5.98
C PHE A 301 3.41 25.81 6.42
N SER A 302 3.19 25.89 7.73
CA SER A 302 1.88 26.18 8.33
C SER A 302 1.17 27.36 7.66
N GLY A 303 -0.12 27.20 7.37
CA GLY A 303 -0.94 28.21 6.69
C GLY A 303 -0.77 28.29 5.17
N THR A 304 0.04 27.43 4.56
CA THR A 304 0.22 27.36 3.10
C THR A 304 -0.70 26.28 2.51
N ASN A 305 -1.40 26.55 1.40
CA ASN A 305 -2.15 25.54 0.63
C ASN A 305 -1.22 24.75 -0.33
N PHE A 306 -1.66 23.62 -0.89
CA PHE A 306 -0.79 22.83 -1.77
C PHE A 306 -0.47 23.47 -3.12
N ASN A 307 -1.32 24.36 -3.66
CA ASN A 307 -0.97 25.09 -4.88
C ASN A 307 0.26 26.00 -4.64
N ASP A 308 0.31 26.66 -3.48
CA ASP A 308 1.43 27.49 -3.05
C ASP A 308 2.64 26.68 -2.58
N VAL A 309 2.44 25.42 -2.17
CA VAL A 309 3.56 24.47 -1.95
C VAL A 309 4.23 24.13 -3.27
N LEU A 310 3.44 23.87 -4.32
CA LEU A 310 3.96 23.49 -5.64
C LEU A 310 4.58 24.66 -6.39
N THR A 311 3.98 25.85 -6.31
CA THR A 311 4.41 27.03 -7.09
C THR A 311 5.28 28.00 -6.29
N GLY A 312 5.10 28.06 -4.97
CA GLY A 312 5.77 29.04 -4.12
C GLY A 312 7.27 28.82 -4.04
N LEU A 313 8.02 29.93 -4.03
CA LEU A 313 9.50 29.95 -4.03
C LEU A 313 10.09 29.07 -5.13
N SER A 314 9.48 29.07 -6.32
CA SER A 314 9.89 28.24 -7.46
C SER A 314 9.94 26.73 -7.14
N GLY A 315 8.97 26.22 -6.36
CA GLY A 315 8.86 24.81 -5.99
C GLY A 315 9.76 24.37 -4.84
N THR A 316 10.47 25.29 -4.19
CA THR A 316 11.37 24.97 -3.06
C THR A 316 10.62 24.29 -1.91
N ARG A 317 9.36 24.66 -1.64
CA ARG A 317 8.55 24.02 -0.59
C ARG A 317 8.23 22.57 -0.92
N ALA A 318 7.80 22.29 -2.15
CA ALA A 318 7.58 20.92 -2.62
C ALA A 318 8.86 20.09 -2.57
N HIS A 319 10.01 20.67 -2.92
CA HIS A 319 11.32 20.01 -2.79
C HIS A 319 11.59 19.61 -1.33
N TRP A 320 11.43 20.53 -0.38
CA TRP A 320 11.63 20.24 1.05
C TRP A 320 10.66 19.20 1.60
N ILE A 321 9.37 19.28 1.26
CA ILE A 321 8.40 18.25 1.68
C ILE A 321 8.80 16.89 1.12
N THR A 322 9.20 16.81 -0.15
CA THR A 322 9.66 15.55 -0.77
C THR A 322 10.91 15.02 -0.06
N ARG A 323 11.84 15.91 0.30
CA ARG A 323 13.05 15.55 1.05
C ARG A 323 12.69 15.01 2.43
N HIS A 324 11.81 15.69 3.18
CA HIS A 324 11.32 15.20 4.47
C HIS A 324 10.59 13.86 4.37
N TYR A 325 9.84 13.64 3.30
CA TYR A 325 9.14 12.39 3.05
C TYR A 325 10.12 11.23 2.82
N ARG A 326 11.13 11.43 1.95
CA ARG A 326 12.07 10.39 1.52
C ARG A 326 13.23 10.15 2.47
N GLU A 327 13.76 11.21 3.07
CA GLU A 327 14.93 11.17 3.96
C GLU A 327 14.54 11.17 5.44
N GLY A 328 13.25 11.36 5.75
CA GLY A 328 12.75 11.60 7.10
C GLY A 328 12.69 13.09 7.45
N PRO A 329 11.94 13.49 8.49
CA PRO A 329 11.89 14.87 8.93
C PRO A 329 13.29 15.38 9.18
N LEU A 330 13.66 16.54 8.63
CA LEU A 330 15.03 17.08 8.73
C LEU A 330 14.99 18.36 9.55
N VAL A 331 16.02 18.58 10.37
CA VAL A 331 16.23 19.86 11.03
C VAL A 331 16.44 20.91 9.94
N ARG A 332 15.60 21.95 9.94
CA ARG A 332 15.71 23.06 9.01
C ARG A 332 16.77 24.03 9.54
N SER A 333 17.99 23.94 9.02
CA SER A 333 19.07 24.91 9.24
C SER A 333 18.86 26.18 8.43
#